data_AF-A0A2E9AIU7-F1
#
_entry.id   AF-A0A2E9AIU7-F1
#
_cell.length_a   1.000
_cell.length_b   1.000
_cell.length_c   1.000
_cell.angle_alpha   90.00
_cell.angle_beta   90.00
_cell.angle_gamma   90.00
#
_symmetry.space_group_name_H-M   'P 1'
#
loop_
_entity.id
_entity.type
_entity.pdbx_description
1 polymer ?
#
loop_
_entity_poly.entity_id
_entity_poly.type
_entity_poly.pdbx_seq_one_letter_code
_entity_poly.pdbx_strand_id
1 'polypeptide(L)'
;MAPRGDFLASHACGIPATARLRMAPRPADTDRMKTSINYFAMALAVAAGVFVGNLATDFTRLWVTTSMLAKATGERPSFAVNEPPESAVTAGNNYREQVARENRQQAAQEQRQRSDQMLEQRKASPEGRRLYVQCEAWQRNYDKTPTDTTRRYADFYCGQYRQYLNTGVITNDKSPF
;
A
#
# COMPACT_ATOMS: atom_id res chain seq x y z
N MET A 1 36.18 -58.60 -33.40
CA MET A 1 35.67 -59.57 -32.41
C MET A 1 34.76 -58.82 -31.45
N ALA A 2 33.46 -59.08 -31.53
CA ALA A 2 32.46 -58.73 -30.52
C ALA A 2 32.28 -59.92 -29.56
N PRO A 3 31.68 -59.74 -28.37
CA PRO A 3 30.20 -59.77 -28.24
C PRO A 3 29.68 -58.63 -27.34
N ARG A 4 28.56 -57.94 -27.62
CA ARG A 4 27.13 -58.31 -27.47
C ARG A 4 26.75 -58.92 -26.12
N GLY A 5 26.01 -58.13 -25.33
CA GLY A 5 25.26 -58.54 -24.16
C GLY A 5 24.10 -57.56 -23.92
N ASP A 6 22.97 -57.85 -24.56
CA ASP A 6 21.64 -57.36 -24.18
C ASP A 6 21.27 -57.92 -22.79
N PHE A 7 20.48 -57.20 -21.98
CA PHE A 7 19.23 -57.72 -21.39
C PHE A 7 18.55 -56.69 -20.47
N LEU A 8 17.23 -56.62 -20.68
CA LEU A 8 16.22 -55.81 -20.02
C LEU A 8 16.03 -56.20 -18.55
N ALA A 9 15.74 -55.23 -17.68
CA ALA A 9 15.07 -55.48 -16.41
C ALA A 9 14.07 -54.36 -16.10
N SER A 10 12.87 -54.56 -16.63
CA SER A 10 11.63 -53.92 -16.19
C SER A 10 11.28 -54.47 -14.80
N HIS A 11 11.31 -53.63 -13.77
CA HIS A 11 10.67 -53.91 -12.49
C HIS A 11 9.71 -52.78 -12.12
N ALA A 12 8.46 -53.02 -12.48
CA ALA A 12 7.30 -52.46 -11.81
C ALA A 12 7.06 -53.23 -10.50
N CYS A 13 7.05 -52.52 -9.38
CA CYS A 13 6.43 -52.87 -8.09
C CYS A 13 6.22 -51.51 -7.40
N GLY A 14 5.04 -51.02 -7.03
CA GLY A 14 3.89 -51.69 -6.45
C GLY A 14 3.53 -50.86 -5.21
N ILE A 15 2.76 -49.78 -5.38
CA ILE A 15 2.36 -48.90 -4.27
C ILE A 15 1.14 -49.53 -3.59
N PRO A 16 1.21 -49.94 -2.31
CA PRO A 16 0.04 -50.42 -1.59
C PRO A 16 -0.90 -49.25 -1.25
N ALA A 17 -2.11 -49.33 -1.78
CA ALA A 17 -3.25 -48.55 -1.34
C ALA A 17 -3.71 -49.05 0.02
N THR A 18 -3.69 -48.20 1.05
CA THR A 18 -4.63 -48.22 2.20
C THR A 18 -4.25 -47.15 3.23
N ALA A 19 -4.61 -45.90 2.95
CA ALA A 19 -4.74 -44.87 3.98
C ALA A 19 -6.20 -44.43 4.02
N ARG A 20 -7.00 -45.11 4.86
CA ARG A 20 -8.36 -44.69 5.23
C ARG A 20 -8.27 -43.34 5.95
N LEU A 21 -8.45 -42.25 5.21
CA LEU A 21 -8.74 -40.95 5.78
C LEU A 21 -10.15 -41.01 6.39
N ARG A 22 -10.21 -41.04 7.73
CA ARG A 22 -11.42 -40.72 8.49
C ARG A 22 -11.86 -39.31 8.10
N MET A 23 -13.00 -39.25 7.41
CA MET A 23 -13.73 -38.03 7.09
C MET A 23 -14.07 -37.28 8.37
N ALA A 24 -13.49 -36.08 8.52
CA ALA A 24 -14.02 -35.07 9.42
C ALA A 24 -15.38 -34.57 8.88
N PRO A 25 -16.35 -34.25 9.76
CA PRO A 25 -17.64 -33.71 9.35
C PRO A 25 -17.46 -32.38 8.62
N ARG A 26 -18.09 -32.28 7.44
CA ARG A 26 -18.19 -31.04 6.66
C ARG A 26 -18.84 -29.94 7.53
N PRO A 27 -18.27 -28.73 7.59
CA PRO A 27 -18.99 -27.58 8.12
C PRO A 27 -20.24 -27.35 7.28
N ALA A 28 -21.35 -27.09 7.98
CA ALA A 28 -22.68 -26.90 7.44
C ALA A 28 -22.70 -25.99 6.21
N ASP A 29 -23.46 -26.43 5.20
CA ASP A 29 -23.95 -25.60 4.12
C ASP A 29 -24.65 -24.39 4.73
N THR A 30 -23.97 -23.24 4.72
CA THR A 30 -24.66 -21.96 4.81
C THR A 30 -25.31 -21.79 3.47
N ASP A 31 -26.63 -21.94 3.46
CA ASP A 31 -27.50 -21.70 2.33
C ASP A 31 -27.03 -20.46 1.58
N ARG A 32 -26.45 -20.72 0.41
CA ARG A 32 -26.19 -19.73 -0.63
C ARG A 32 -27.55 -19.28 -1.12
N MET A 33 -28.22 -18.42 -0.34
CA MET A 33 -29.35 -17.65 -0.82
C MET A 33 -28.83 -16.91 -2.04
N LYS A 34 -29.22 -17.38 -3.23
CA LYS A 34 -29.13 -16.61 -4.46
C LYS A 34 -30.06 -15.42 -4.28
N THR A 35 -29.61 -14.40 -3.56
CA THR A 35 -30.21 -13.08 -3.59
C THR A 35 -30.05 -12.64 -5.03
N SER A 36 -31.13 -12.62 -5.80
CA SER A 36 -31.14 -11.98 -7.10
C SER A 36 -30.61 -10.57 -6.89
N ILE A 37 -29.47 -10.26 -7.51
CA ILE A 37 -28.76 -9.00 -7.30
C ILE A 37 -29.69 -7.90 -7.80
N ASN A 38 -30.39 -7.27 -6.87
CA ASN A 38 -31.28 -6.17 -7.17
C ASN A 38 -30.41 -4.91 -7.32
N TYR A 39 -30.00 -4.63 -8.55
CA TYR A 39 -29.17 -3.47 -8.89
C TYR A 39 -29.77 -2.15 -8.40
N PHE A 40 -31.10 -2.06 -8.26
CA PHE A 40 -31.79 -0.90 -7.70
C PHE A 40 -31.50 -0.74 -6.20
N ALA A 41 -31.49 -1.84 -5.43
CA ALA A 41 -31.14 -1.81 -4.01
C ALA A 41 -29.66 -1.42 -3.81
N MET A 42 -28.77 -1.86 -4.70
CA MET A 42 -27.36 -1.46 -4.68
C MET A 42 -27.20 0.04 -4.99
N ALA A 43 -27.91 0.55 -6.00
CA ALA A 43 -27.88 1.97 -6.34
C ALA A 43 -28.42 2.85 -5.20
N LEU A 44 -29.50 2.43 -4.54
CA LEU A 44 -30.04 3.12 -3.37
C LEU A 44 -29.06 3.11 -2.19
N ALA A 45 -28.39 1.98 -1.93
CA ALA A 45 -27.40 1.90 -0.86
C ALA A 45 -26.22 2.86 -1.10
N VAL A 46 -25.72 2.94 -2.34
CA VAL A 46 -24.65 3.88 -2.71
C VAL A 46 -25.13 5.32 -2.60
N ALA A 47 -26.33 5.65 -3.11
CA ALA A 47 -26.89 6.99 -3.03
C ALA A 47 -27.11 7.44 -1.57
N ALA A 48 -27.62 6.57 -0.71
CA ALA A 48 -27.78 6.83 0.71
C ALA A 48 -26.41 7.07 1.39
N GLY A 49 -25.40 6.28 1.05
CA GLY A 49 -24.04 6.45 1.57
C GLY A 49 -23.44 7.82 1.21
N VAL A 50 -23.59 8.25 -0.05
CA VAL A 50 -23.11 9.57 -0.50
C VAL A 50 -23.88 10.70 0.20
N PHE A 51 -25.19 10.55 0.36
CA PHE A 51 -26.02 11.55 1.06
C PHE A 51 -25.61 11.71 2.53
N VAL A 52 -25.41 10.60 3.25
CA VAL A 52 -24.95 10.61 4.64
C VAL A 52 -23.53 11.18 4.75
N GLY A 53 -22.62 10.85 3.82
CA GLY A 53 -21.27 11.39 3.78
C GLY A 53 -21.23 12.92 3.59
N ASN A 54 -22.09 13.44 2.71
CA ASN A 54 -22.23 14.89 2.52
C ASN A 54 -22.79 15.58 3.78
N LEU A 55 -23.81 14.99 4.41
CA LEU A 55 -24.40 15.53 5.63
C LEU A 55 -23.39 15.58 6.80
N ALA A 56 -22.55 14.56 6.92
CA ALA A 56 -21.48 14.51 7.92
C ALA A 56 -20.43 15.60 7.70
N THR A 57 -20.11 15.90 6.44
CA THR A 57 -19.13 16.94 6.09
C THR A 57 -19.65 18.34 6.48
N ASP A 58 -20.92 18.62 6.22
CA ASP A 58 -21.54 19.89 6.60
C ASP A 58 -21.68 20.07 8.12
N PHE A 59 -22.00 18.98 8.84
CA PHE A 59 -22.07 19.00 10.30
C PHE A 59 -20.70 19.27 10.93
N THR A 60 -19.64 18.70 10.36
CA THR A 60 -18.25 18.91 10.82
C THR A 60 -17.81 20.36 10.58
N ARG A 61 -18.19 20.96 9.45
CA ARG A 61 -17.92 22.38 9.17
C ARG A 61 -18.60 23.32 10.16
N LEU A 62 -19.87 23.04 10.51
CA LEU A 62 -20.62 23.85 11.47
C LEU A 62 -20.04 23.74 12.90
N TRP A 63 -19.58 22.54 13.29
CA TRP A 63 -18.93 22.32 14.58
C TRP A 63 -17.58 23.06 14.70
N VAL A 64 -16.75 23.02 13.65
CA VAL A 64 -15.44 23.69 13.67
C VAL A 64 -15.60 25.22 13.69
N THR A 65 -16.54 25.77 12.92
CA THR A 65 -16.77 27.23 12.88
C THR A 65 -17.32 27.77 14.20
N THR A 66 -18.26 27.07 14.83
CA THR A 66 -18.80 27.46 16.16
C THR A 66 -17.77 27.32 17.27
N SER A 67 -16.93 26.29 17.24
CA SER A 67 -15.85 26.10 18.22
C SER A 67 -14.79 27.20 18.16
N MET A 68 -14.50 27.72 16.96
CA MET A 68 -13.57 28.85 16.79
C MET A 68 -14.23 30.19 17.14
N LEU A 69 -15.52 30.37 16.84
CA LEU A 69 -16.25 31.61 17.15
C LEU A 69 -16.50 31.78 18.66
N ALA A 70 -16.75 30.68 19.38
CA ALA A 70 -16.93 30.69 20.84
C ALA A 70 -15.63 31.04 21.60
N LYS A 71 -14.45 30.75 21.02
CA LYS A 71 -13.17 31.19 21.57
C LYS A 71 -12.84 32.64 21.27
N ALA A 72 -13.48 33.25 20.27
CA ALA A 72 -13.21 34.64 19.85
C ALA A 72 -14.03 35.68 20.63
N THR A 73 -15.10 35.28 21.33
CA THR A 73 -15.99 36.20 22.07
C THR A 73 -15.77 36.22 23.59
N GLY A 74 -14.84 35.41 24.12
CA GLY A 74 -14.65 35.21 25.56
C GLY A 74 -13.70 36.18 26.28
N GLU A 75 -12.87 36.94 25.58
CA GLU A 75 -11.85 37.78 26.25
C GLU A 75 -11.91 39.21 25.74
N ARG A 76 -12.69 40.04 26.44
CA ARG A 76 -12.41 41.48 26.55
C ARG A 76 -11.50 41.67 27.77
N PRO A 77 -10.17 41.78 27.60
CA PRO A 77 -9.36 42.18 28.73
C PRO A 77 -9.44 43.70 28.88
N SER A 78 -10.02 44.14 29.99
CA SER A 78 -9.81 45.47 30.54
C SER A 78 -8.34 45.57 30.97
N PHE A 79 -7.51 46.26 30.19
CA PHE A 79 -6.20 46.70 30.66
C PHE A 79 -6.15 48.22 30.65
N ALA A 80 -6.22 48.76 31.86
CA ALA A 80 -5.47 49.95 32.20
C ALA A 80 -3.97 49.67 32.00
N VAL A 81 -3.18 50.74 31.90
CA VAL A 81 -1.72 50.86 32.01
C VAL A 81 -1.10 51.54 30.79
N ASN A 82 -0.72 52.78 31.05
CA ASN A 82 0.34 53.53 30.38
C ASN A 82 1.59 52.65 30.21
N GLU A 83 1.93 52.22 29.00
CA GLU A 83 3.32 51.92 28.64
C GLU A 83 3.51 52.00 27.11
N PRO A 84 4.63 52.54 26.60
CA PRO A 84 4.81 52.80 25.18
C PRO A 84 4.98 51.49 24.38
N PRO A 85 4.44 51.40 23.15
CA PRO A 85 4.41 50.17 22.38
C PRO A 85 5.69 49.97 21.56
N GLU A 86 6.70 49.29 22.11
CA GLU A 86 7.87 48.87 21.31
C GLU A 86 7.93 47.36 21.01
N SER A 87 7.06 46.52 21.60
CA SER A 87 7.23 45.04 21.52
C SER A 87 6.19 44.27 20.69
N ALA A 88 5.21 44.94 20.07
CA ALA A 88 4.15 44.27 19.32
C ALA A 88 4.60 43.73 17.94
N VAL A 89 5.65 44.32 17.35
CA VAL A 89 6.14 43.94 16.01
C VAL A 89 6.98 42.66 16.06
N THR A 90 7.72 42.44 17.15
CA THR A 90 8.58 41.26 17.36
C THR A 90 7.78 40.00 17.68
N ALA A 91 6.66 40.12 18.42
CA ALA A 91 5.77 38.99 18.71
C ALA A 91 5.07 38.46 17.45
N GLY A 92 4.66 39.34 16.53
CA GLY A 92 4.02 38.97 15.27
C GLY A 92 4.96 38.23 14.30
N ASN A 93 6.24 38.62 14.26
CA ASN A 93 7.24 37.95 13.43
C ASN A 93 7.58 36.54 13.96
N ASN A 94 7.75 36.40 15.27
CA ASN A 94 8.01 35.10 15.89
C ASN A 94 6.84 34.12 15.72
N TYR A 95 5.59 34.61 15.81
CA TYR A 95 4.40 33.80 15.57
C TYR A 95 4.29 33.36 14.10
N ARG A 96 4.57 34.27 13.14
CA ARG A 96 4.60 33.93 11.70
C ARG A 96 5.67 32.90 11.37
N GLU A 97 6.85 32.97 12.00
CA GLU A 97 7.91 31.98 11.80
C GLU A 97 7.55 30.60 12.38
N GLN A 98 6.90 30.54 13.56
CA GLN A 98 6.45 29.28 14.14
C GLN A 98 5.39 28.61 13.26
N VAL A 99 4.37 29.35 12.82
CA VAL A 99 3.32 28.82 11.91
C VAL A 99 3.91 28.39 10.56
N ALA A 100 4.89 29.12 10.03
CA ALA A 100 5.58 28.73 8.80
C ALA A 100 6.39 27.43 8.95
N ARG A 101 7.02 27.20 10.12
CA ARG A 101 7.72 25.95 10.41
C ARG A 101 6.74 24.79 10.58
N GLU A 102 5.63 25.00 11.28
CA GLU A 102 4.58 24.00 11.47
C GLU A 102 3.95 23.58 10.14
N ASN A 103 3.61 24.54 9.27
CA ASN A 103 3.09 24.26 7.94
C ASN A 103 4.10 23.50 7.06
N ARG A 104 5.40 23.81 7.14
CA ARG A 104 6.44 23.07 6.42
C ARG A 104 6.58 21.63 6.93
N GLN A 105 6.44 21.42 8.24
CA GLN A 105 6.47 20.08 8.84
C GLN A 105 5.25 19.26 8.44
N GLN A 106 4.06 19.85 8.46
CA GLN A 106 2.83 19.19 8.01
C GLN A 106 2.89 18.85 6.51
N ALA A 107 3.33 19.79 5.67
CA ALA A 107 3.50 19.54 4.23
C ALA A 107 4.52 18.42 3.95
N ALA A 108 5.62 18.37 4.70
CA ALA A 108 6.61 17.29 4.57
C ALA A 108 6.06 15.93 5.02
N GLN A 109 5.21 15.88 6.06
CA GLN A 109 4.55 14.66 6.51
C GLN A 109 3.51 14.19 5.49
N GLU A 110 2.67 15.07 4.98
CA GLU A 110 1.69 14.73 3.93
C GLU A 110 2.38 14.23 2.66
N GLN A 111 3.50 14.84 2.27
CA GLN A 111 4.25 14.41 1.09
C GLN A 111 4.84 13.00 1.26
N ARG A 112 5.33 12.65 2.47
CA ARG A 112 5.78 11.30 2.81
C ARG A 112 4.64 10.29 2.77
N GLN A 113 3.50 10.63 3.36
CA GLN A 113 2.33 9.75 3.35
C GLN A 113 1.85 9.45 1.92
N ARG A 114 1.84 10.46 1.04
CA ARG A 114 1.50 10.28 -0.37
C ARG A 114 2.53 9.42 -1.11
N SER A 115 3.83 9.62 -0.85
CA SER A 115 4.86 8.79 -1.48
C SER A 115 4.76 7.33 -1.06
N ASP A 116 4.52 7.06 0.22
CA ASP A 116 4.42 5.70 0.75
C ASP A 116 3.19 4.97 0.19
N GLN A 117 2.04 5.66 0.11
CA GLN A 117 0.83 5.11 -0.51
C GLN A 117 1.06 4.77 -1.99
N MET A 118 1.74 5.63 -2.75
CA MET A 118 2.08 5.33 -4.15
C MET A 118 3.03 4.15 -4.27
N LEU A 119 3.99 4.02 -3.36
CA LEU A 119 4.93 2.90 -3.33
C LEU A 119 4.22 1.57 -3.07
N GLU A 120 3.30 1.53 -2.10
CA GLU A 120 2.47 0.36 -1.81
C GLU A 120 1.56 0.00 -2.98
N GLN A 121 0.93 0.98 -3.63
CA GLN A 121 0.13 0.74 -4.84
C GLN A 121 0.97 0.15 -5.97
N ARG A 122 2.19 0.66 -6.18
CA ARG A 122 3.12 0.12 -7.19
C ARG A 122 3.55 -1.29 -6.87
N LYS A 123 3.86 -1.62 -5.61
CA LYS A 123 4.14 -3.00 -5.18
C LYS A 123 2.96 -3.93 -5.44
N ALA A 124 1.74 -3.48 -5.16
CA ALA A 124 0.52 -4.28 -5.30
C ALA A 124 0.08 -4.45 -6.76
N SER A 125 0.56 -3.60 -7.68
CA SER A 125 0.23 -3.66 -9.09
C SER A 125 0.66 -4.99 -9.74
N PRO A 126 0.01 -5.43 -10.84
CA PRO A 126 0.42 -6.63 -11.57
C PRO A 126 1.88 -6.60 -12.03
N GLU A 127 2.34 -5.43 -12.47
CA GLU A 127 3.71 -5.22 -12.96
C GLU A 127 4.73 -5.24 -11.82
N GLY A 128 4.42 -4.57 -10.70
CA GLY A 128 5.25 -4.63 -9.49
C GLY A 128 5.41 -6.05 -8.97
N ARG A 129 4.33 -6.84 -8.96
CA ARG A 129 4.37 -8.26 -8.60
C ARG A 129 5.20 -9.08 -9.58
N ARG A 130 5.06 -8.85 -10.89
CA ARG A 130 5.85 -9.55 -11.92
C ARG A 130 7.35 -9.31 -11.75
N LEU A 131 7.74 -8.05 -11.59
CA LEU A 131 9.13 -7.64 -11.39
C LEU A 131 9.70 -8.17 -10.06
N TYR A 132 8.89 -8.17 -9.00
CA TYR A 132 9.26 -8.75 -7.72
C TYR A 132 9.58 -10.25 -7.85
N VAL A 133 8.71 -11.03 -8.50
CA VAL A 133 8.92 -12.47 -8.72
C VAL A 133 10.18 -12.74 -9.53
N GLN A 134 10.46 -11.93 -10.55
CA GLN A 134 11.67 -12.06 -11.36
C GLN A 134 12.93 -11.77 -10.55
N CYS A 135 12.94 -10.68 -9.78
CA CYS A 135 14.03 -10.37 -8.86
C CYS A 135 14.27 -11.52 -7.87
N GLU A 136 13.22 -12.00 -7.20
CA GLU A 136 13.34 -13.09 -6.23
C GLU A 136 13.82 -14.40 -6.86
N ALA A 137 13.35 -14.74 -8.07
CA ALA A 137 13.79 -15.93 -8.79
C ALA A 137 15.28 -15.86 -9.13
N TRP A 138 15.76 -14.73 -9.64
CA TRP A 138 17.17 -14.56 -10.00
C TRP A 138 18.08 -14.45 -8.78
N GLN A 139 17.59 -13.84 -7.69
CA GLN A 139 18.32 -13.79 -6.44
C GLN A 139 18.49 -15.19 -5.84
N ARG A 140 17.42 -16.01 -5.82
CA ARG A 140 17.53 -17.43 -5.44
C ARG A 140 18.47 -18.22 -6.33
N ASN A 141 18.51 -17.94 -7.63
CA ASN A 141 19.44 -18.60 -8.55
C ASN A 141 20.89 -18.17 -8.28
N TYR A 142 21.13 -16.91 -7.94
CA TYR A 142 22.45 -16.43 -7.53
C TYR A 142 22.90 -17.06 -6.21
N ASP A 143 22.01 -17.16 -5.22
CA ASP A 143 22.30 -17.78 -3.93
C ASP A 143 22.66 -19.28 -4.07
N LYS A 144 22.01 -19.98 -5.01
CA LYS A 144 22.31 -21.39 -5.32
C LYS A 144 23.57 -21.55 -6.18
N THR A 145 23.75 -20.66 -7.15
CA THR A 145 24.80 -20.75 -8.16
C THR A 145 25.40 -19.36 -8.40
N PRO A 146 26.37 -18.92 -7.57
CA PRO A 146 26.91 -17.56 -7.61
C PRO A 146 27.93 -17.42 -8.76
N THR A 147 27.40 -17.18 -9.96
CA THR A 147 28.19 -16.93 -11.17
C THR A 147 28.01 -15.48 -11.60
N ASP A 148 28.93 -14.95 -12.39
CA ASP A 148 28.80 -13.58 -12.92
C ASP A 148 27.50 -13.38 -13.71
N THR A 149 27.05 -14.40 -14.43
CA THR A 149 25.79 -14.36 -15.18
C THR A 149 24.59 -14.24 -14.24
N THR A 150 24.48 -15.11 -13.24
CA THR A 150 23.35 -15.08 -12.30
C THR A 150 23.35 -13.79 -11.45
N ARG A 151 24.54 -13.29 -11.10
CA ARG A 151 24.69 -11.98 -10.45
C ARG A 151 24.15 -10.85 -11.32
N ARG A 152 24.58 -10.76 -12.58
CA ARG A 152 24.14 -9.70 -13.52
C ARG A 152 22.63 -9.71 -13.72
N TYR A 153 22.03 -10.89 -13.87
CA TYR A 153 20.58 -11.00 -13.99
C TYR A 153 19.84 -10.63 -12.70
N ALA A 154 20.35 -11.06 -11.53
CA ALA A 154 19.78 -10.64 -10.25
C ALA A 154 19.83 -9.12 -10.10
N ASP A 155 20.99 -8.51 -10.34
CA ASP A 155 21.17 -7.06 -10.28
C ASP A 155 20.26 -6.33 -11.27
N PHE A 156 20.10 -6.85 -12.49
CA PHE A 156 19.23 -6.29 -13.52
C PHE A 156 17.76 -6.31 -13.11
N TYR A 157 17.19 -7.48 -12.79
CA TYR A 157 15.77 -7.59 -12.47
C TYR A 157 15.41 -6.92 -11.15
N CYS A 158 16.27 -7.01 -10.14
CA CYS A 158 16.09 -6.28 -8.89
C CYS A 158 16.30 -4.76 -9.06
N GLY A 159 17.14 -4.36 -10.01
CA GLY A 159 17.28 -2.97 -10.46
C GLY A 159 15.99 -2.46 -11.09
N GLN A 160 15.42 -3.18 -12.05
CA GLN A 160 14.15 -2.83 -12.69
C GLN A 160 12.99 -2.75 -11.69
N TYR A 161 12.90 -3.70 -10.75
CA TYR A 161 11.89 -3.64 -9.71
C TYR A 161 12.02 -2.37 -8.86
N ARG A 162 13.23 -2.02 -8.40
CA ARG A 162 13.47 -0.78 -7.64
C ARG A 162 13.18 0.48 -8.46
N GLN A 163 13.58 0.49 -9.72
CA GLN A 163 13.30 1.60 -10.63
C GLN A 163 11.79 1.79 -10.83
N TYR A 164 11.05 0.70 -11.00
CA TYR A 164 9.60 0.73 -11.13
C TYR A 164 8.93 1.25 -9.84
N LEU A 165 9.38 0.83 -8.66
CA LEU A 165 8.85 1.36 -7.40
C LEU A 165 9.07 2.87 -7.27
N ASN A 166 10.22 3.38 -7.73
CA ASN A 166 10.56 4.80 -7.63
C ASN A 166 9.88 5.67 -8.69
N THR A 167 9.82 5.19 -9.94
CA THR A 167 9.38 5.99 -11.10
C THR A 167 7.97 5.65 -11.57
N GLY A 168 7.50 4.43 -11.32
CA GLY A 168 6.27 3.88 -11.89
C GLY A 168 6.40 3.45 -13.36
N VAL A 169 7.60 3.55 -13.95
CA VAL A 169 7.86 3.26 -15.37
C VAL A 169 8.58 1.92 -15.49
N ILE A 170 8.16 1.11 -16.47
CA ILE A 170 8.85 -0.14 -16.83
C ILE A 170 9.86 0.19 -17.93
N THR A 171 11.14 0.03 -17.62
CA THR A 171 12.21 0.05 -18.61
C THR A 171 12.18 -1.27 -19.37
N ASN A 172 11.71 -1.22 -20.62
CA ASN A 172 11.86 -2.32 -21.57
C ASN A 172 13.29 -2.35 -22.15
N ASP A 173 14.30 -2.16 -21.29
CA ASP A 173 15.65 -2.43 -21.72
C ASP A 173 15.71 -3.91 -22.06
N LYS A 174 16.17 -4.20 -23.28
CA LYS A 174 16.47 -5.56 -23.70
C LYS A 174 17.28 -6.20 -22.58
N SER A 175 16.93 -7.45 -22.26
CA SER A 175 17.73 -8.34 -21.43
C SER A 175 19.23 -8.08 -21.71
N PRO A 176 20.13 -8.16 -20.72
CA PRO A 176 21.56 -7.82 -20.89
C PRO A 176 22.35 -8.72 -21.88
N PHE A 177 21.66 -9.34 -22.85
CA PHE A 177 22.12 -10.26 -23.89
C PHE A 177 21.31 -10.06 -25.17
#